data_AF-A0A5S5BLV3-F1
#
_entry.id   AF-A0A5S5BLV3-F1
#
_cell.length_a   1.000
_cell.length_b   1.000
_cell.length_c   1.000
_cell.angle_alpha   90.00
_cell.angle_beta   90.00
_cell.angle_gamma   90.00
#
_symmetry.space_group_name_H-M   'P 1'
#
loop_
_entity.id
_entity.type
_entity.pdbx_description
1 polymer ?
#
loop_
_entity_poly.entity_id
_entity_poly.type
_entity_poly.pdbx_seq_one_letter_code
_entity_poly.pdbx_strand_id
1 'polypeptide(L)' 'MNKKMEKEELIRRSKLFGAIIQEIHNLYQENDGEPETIPPIECPMCNLESTAYGCVWNYNKHAYFFCPNCKVNMRQ' A
#
# COMPACT_ATOMS: atom_id res chain seq x y z
N MET A 1 14.89 5.13 23.89
CA MET A 1 13.49 4.79 23.55
C MET A 1 13.19 3.42 24.16
N ASN A 2 12.06 3.22 24.84
CA ASN A 2 11.76 1.97 25.55
C ASN A 2 11.35 0.87 24.54
N LYS A 3 11.91 -0.35 24.66
CA LYS A 3 11.69 -1.49 23.73
C LYS A 3 10.22 -1.81 23.46
N LYS A 4 9.34 -1.53 24.43
CA LYS A 4 7.88 -1.72 24.28
C LYS A 4 7.28 -0.75 23.25
N MET A 5 7.68 0.51 23.26
CA MET A 5 7.19 1.53 22.31
C MET A 5 7.67 1.25 20.88
N GLU A 6 8.87 0.70 20.72
CA GLU A 6 9.40 0.29 19.41
C GLU A 6 8.59 -0.87 18.80
N LYS A 7 8.19 -1.84 19.62
CA LYS A 7 7.32 -2.94 19.18
C LYS A 7 5.93 -2.46 18.76
N GLU A 8 5.33 -1.55 19.53
CA GLU A 8 4.00 -1.00 19.22
C GLU A 8 4.01 -0.20 17.91
N GLU A 9 5.06 0.60 17.68
CA GLU A 9 5.23 1.35 16.42
C GLU A 9 5.46 0.41 15.22
N LEU A 10 6.24 -0.67 15.38
CA LEU A 10 6.41 -1.69 14.35
C LEU A 10 5.09 -2.36 13.97
N ILE A 11 4.28 -2.74 14.97
CA ILE A 11 2.96 -3.33 14.75
C ILE A 11 2.05 -2.34 14.04
N ARG A 12 2.05 -1.07 14.45
CA ARG A 12 1.26 0.00 13.82
C ARG A 12 1.62 0.15 12.34
N ARG A 13 2.91 0.25 12.01
CA ARG A 13 3.39 0.35 10.62
C ARG A 13 3.02 -0.87 9.80
N SER A 14 3.20 -2.07 10.35
CA SER A 14 2.82 -3.32 9.67
C SER A 14 1.34 -3.35 9.32
N LYS A 15 0.45 -2.87 10.21
CA LYS A 15 -0.98 -2.79 9.93
C LYS A 15 -1.32 -1.79 8.82
N LEU A 16 -0.69 -0.60 8.85
CA LEU A 16 -0.86 0.42 7.81
C LEU A 16 -0.43 -0.10 6.43
N PHE A 17 0.70 -0.82 6.38
CA PHE A 17 1.18 -1.39 5.12
C PHE A 17 0.27 -2.50 4.61
N GLY A 18 -0.21 -3.38 5.50
CA GLY A 18 -1.20 -4.40 5.15
C GLY A 18 -2.50 -3.80 4.61
N ALA A 19 -2.97 -2.68 5.18
CA ALA A 19 -4.18 -2.01 4.73
C ALA A 19 -4.04 -1.47 3.29
N ILE A 20 -2.92 -0.79 2.95
CA ILE A 20 -2.67 -0.32 1.59
C ILE A 20 -2.63 -1.48 0.59
N ILE A 21 -1.94 -2.56 0.92
CA ILE A 21 -1.82 -3.71 0.02
C ILE A 21 -3.20 -4.34 -0.23
N GLN A 22 -4.02 -4.45 0.82
CA GLN A 22 -5.39 -4.93 0.70
C GLN A 22 -6.26 -4.00 -0.15
N GLU A 23 -6.11 -2.68 -0.01
CA GLU A 23 -6.83 -1.70 -0.82
C GLU A 23 -6.49 -1.84 -2.31
N ILE A 24 -5.21 -2.02 -2.65
CA ILE A 24 -4.77 -2.29 -4.03
C ILE A 24 -5.37 -3.61 -4.54
N HIS A 25 -5.38 -4.66 -3.72
CA HIS A 25 -5.99 -5.94 -4.12
C HIS A 25 -7.49 -5.80 -4.36
N ASN A 26 -8.22 -5.07 -3.52
CA ASN A 26 -9.64 -4.85 -3.68
C ASN A 26 -9.92 -4.11 -4.99
N LEU A 27 -9.18 -3.04 -5.28
CA LEU A 27 -9.30 -2.30 -6.54
C LEU A 27 -9.07 -3.19 -7.76
N TYR A 28 -8.01 -3.99 -7.75
CA TYR A 28 -7.73 -4.89 -8.88
C TYR A 28 -8.77 -6.02 -8.99
N GLN A 29 -9.30 -6.50 -7.87
CA GLN A 29 -10.36 -7.51 -7.86
C GLN A 29 -11.68 -6.97 -8.41
N GLU A 30 -12.07 -5.74 -8.03
CA GLU A 30 -13.29 -5.09 -8.50
C GLU A 30 -13.26 -4.80 -10.00
N ASN A 31 -12.07 -4.64 -10.58
CA ASN A 31 -11.86 -4.35 -12.01
C ASN A 31 -11.45 -5.59 -12.82
N ASP A 32 -11.38 -6.78 -12.21
CA ASP A 32 -10.81 -8.01 -12.81
C ASP A 32 -9.44 -7.79 -13.48
N GLY A 33 -8.58 -7.01 -12.83
CA GLY A 33 -7.30 -6.59 -13.39
C GLY A 33 -6.94 -5.17 -13.06
N GLU A 34 -6.08 -4.60 -13.88
CA GLU A 34 -5.70 -3.19 -13.77
C GLU A 34 -6.90 -2.30 -14.14
N PRO A 35 -7.30 -1.34 -13.28
CA PRO A 35 -8.39 -0.43 -13.60
C PRO A 35 -8.03 0.46 -14.80
N GLU A 36 -9.03 0.81 -15.62
CA GLU A 36 -8.84 1.68 -16.79
C GLU A 36 -8.28 3.06 -16.40
N THR A 37 -8.67 3.57 -15.23
CA THR A 37 -8.09 4.75 -14.60
C THR A 37 -7.62 4.39 -13.20
N ILE A 38 -6.35 4.65 -12.89
CA ILE A 38 -5.76 4.38 -11.58
C ILE A 38 -6.26 5.44 -10.58
N PRO A 39 -7.13 5.10 -9.61
CA PRO A 39 -7.56 6.06 -8.59
C PRO A 39 -6.40 6.40 -7.64
N PRO A 40 -6.40 7.59 -7.01
CA PRO A 40 -5.43 7.89 -5.95
C PRO A 40 -5.70 7.06 -4.69
N ILE A 41 -4.62 6.59 -4.05
CA ILE A 41 -4.64 5.99 -2.70
C ILE A 41 -3.88 6.93 -1.75
N GLU A 42 -4.41 7.16 -0.54
CA GLU A 42 -3.75 7.97 0.47
C GLU A 42 -2.53 7.24 1.07
N CYS A 43 -1.37 7.90 1.10
CA CYS A 43 -0.19 7.34 1.73
C CYS A 43 -0.30 7.37 3.28
N PRO A 44 -0.20 6.24 4.00
CA PRO A 44 -0.37 6.19 5.46
C PRO A 44 0.80 6.81 6.24
N MET A 45 1.84 7.26 5.54
CA MET A 45 3.02 7.88 6.14
C MET A 45 2.99 9.40 6.09
N CYS A 46 2.36 9.98 5.06
CA CYS A 46 2.33 11.43 4.86
C CYS A 46 0.95 12.00 4.54
N ASN A 47 -0.08 11.14 4.47
CA ASN A 47 -1.47 11.47 4.16
C ASN A 47 -1.66 12.22 2.83
N LEU A 48 -0.70 12.07 1.91
CA LEU A 48 -0.78 12.60 0.56
C LEU A 48 -1.09 11.46 -0.41
N GLU A 49 -1.88 11.76 -1.42
CA GLU A 49 -2.29 10.81 -2.44
C GLU A 49 -1.11 10.30 -3.28
N SER A 50 -1.25 9.07 -3.75
CA SER A 50 -0.37 8.46 -4.74
C SER A 50 -1.16 7.58 -5.70
N THR A 51 -0.84 7.68 -6.98
CA THR A 51 -1.27 6.75 -8.04
C THR A 51 -0.14 5.80 -8.44
N ALA A 52 1.03 5.88 -7.78
CA ALA A 52 2.19 5.05 -8.08
C ALA A 52 2.10 3.71 -7.35
N TYR A 53 1.20 2.84 -7.78
CA TYR A 53 1.03 1.50 -7.26
C TYR A 53 0.58 0.54 -8.36
N GLY A 54 0.62 -0.75 -8.08
CA GLY A 54 0.02 -1.73 -8.96
C GLY A 54 0.03 -3.15 -8.41
N CYS A 55 -0.51 -4.07 -9.17
CA CYS A 55 -0.62 -5.48 -8.79
C CYS A 55 -0.37 -6.38 -10.00
N VAL A 56 0.44 -7.43 -9.81
CA VAL A 56 0.69 -8.45 -10.84
C VAL A 56 -0.50 -9.43 -10.89
N TRP A 57 -1.67 -8.92 -11.26
CA TRP A 57 -2.97 -9.61 -11.12
C TRP A 57 -3.01 -10.99 -11.79
N ASN A 58 -2.55 -11.05 -13.04
CA ASN A 58 -2.61 -12.25 -13.87
C ASN A 58 -1.54 -13.31 -13.57
N TYR A 59 -0.76 -13.13 -12.49
CA TYR A 59 0.31 -14.07 -12.13
C TYR A 59 0.23 -14.48 -10.67
N ASN A 60 0.79 -13.68 -9.76
CA ASN A 60 0.91 -14.01 -8.34
C ASN A 60 0.17 -13.00 -7.44
N LYS A 61 -0.49 -12.00 -8.03
CA LYS A 61 -1.19 -10.93 -7.31
C LYS A 61 -0.29 -10.16 -6.34
N HIS A 62 1.02 -10.11 -6.57
CA HIS A 62 1.92 -9.27 -5.77
C HIS A 62 1.61 -7.80 -6.04
N ALA A 63 1.32 -7.06 -4.97
CA ALA A 63 1.08 -5.63 -5.03
C ALA A 63 2.32 -4.84 -4.62
N TYR A 64 2.45 -3.65 -5.19
CA TYR A 64 3.47 -2.67 -4.84
C TYR A 64 2.83 -1.29 -4.68
N PHE A 65 3.38 -0.49 -3.79
CA PHE A 65 2.98 0.89 -3.56
C PHE A 65 4.21 1.77 -3.37
N PHE A 66 4.22 2.92 -4.02
CA PHE A 66 5.22 3.96 -3.85
C PHE A 66 4.54 5.29 -3.59
N CYS A 67 5.01 6.05 -2.60
CA CYS A 67 4.60 7.45 -2.42
C CYS A 67 5.69 8.40 -2.93
N PRO A 68 5.41 9.23 -3.94
CA PRO A 68 6.40 10.19 -4.44
C PRO A 68 6.73 11.30 -3.44
N ASN A 69 5.86 11.58 -2.47
CA ASN A 69 6.04 12.66 -1.51
C ASN A 69 7.00 12.28 -0.38
N CYS A 70 6.74 11.17 0.32
CA CYS A 70 7.57 10.73 1.45
C CYS A 70 8.52 9.58 1.11
N LYS A 71 8.57 9.16 -0.16
CA LYS A 71 9.44 8.10 -0.68
C LYS A 71 9.27 6.73 -0.03
N VAL A 72 8.15 6.49 0.65
CA VAL A 72 7.85 5.16 1.17
C VAL A 72 7.60 4.21 0.01
N ASN A 73 8.17 3.01 0.10
CA ASN A 73 8.01 1.94 -0.87
C ASN A 73 7.60 0.68 -0.11
N MET A 74 6.55 0.03 -0.59
CA MET A 74 5.98 -1.19 -0.01
C MET A 74 5.78 -2.20 -1.12
N ARG A 75 6.11 -3.45 -0.85
CA ARG A 75 5.91 -4.57 -1.76
C ARG A 75 5.57 -5.81 -0.95
N GLN A 76 4.62 -6.57 -1.45
CA GLN A 76 4.36 -7.94 -1.01
C GLN A 76 4.90 -8.91 -2.06
#